data_AF-A0A6B2ED71-F1
#
_entry.id   AF-A0A6B2ED71-F1
#
_cell.length_a   1.000
_cell.length_b   1.000
_cell.length_c   1.000
_cell.angle_alpha   90.00
_cell.angle_beta   90.00
_cell.angle_gamma   90.00
#
_symmetry.space_group_name_H-M   'P 1'
#
loop_
_entity.id
_entity.type
_entity.pdbx_description
1 polymer ?
#
loop_
_entity_poly.entity_id
_entity_poly.type
_entity_poly.pdbx_seq_one_letter_code
_entity_poly.pdbx_strand_id
1 'polypeptide(L)'
;MVKTVGSFRNTQWDPILLISQILAMQAVLYTTLGMIMFFMDLLAAANHSLDHLFQYHEIHVFDLGGRLVICAFVLNSFVGALALWFIVRRTKLCLDFTCTFHLIHLIICWWYNSAFPTSFSWWLLNAVCGVLMCVCGEFMCLKTELREIPVGYSALNQRADL
;
A
#
# COMPACT_ATOMS: atom_id res chain seq x y z
N MET A 1 -3.49 -47.11 3.46
CA MET A 1 -2.42 -46.08 3.50
C MET A 1 -2.91 -44.88 2.71
N VAL A 2 -3.42 -43.85 3.39
CA VAL A 2 -4.00 -42.67 2.73
C VAL A 2 -2.85 -41.79 2.25
N LYS A 3 -2.68 -41.67 0.93
CA LYS A 3 -1.81 -40.64 0.34
C LYS A 3 -2.50 -39.30 0.54
N THR A 4 -2.14 -38.56 1.59
CA THR A 4 -2.36 -37.12 1.62
C THR A 4 -1.40 -36.51 0.60
N VAL A 5 -1.85 -36.43 -0.65
CA VAL A 5 -1.17 -35.61 -1.65
C VAL A 5 -1.40 -34.17 -1.21
N GLY A 6 -0.48 -33.66 -0.38
CA GLY A 6 -0.33 -32.24 -0.18
C GLY A 6 0.00 -31.64 -1.53
N SER A 7 -1.04 -31.26 -2.28
CA SER A 7 -0.90 -30.45 -3.47
C SER A 7 -0.39 -29.10 -2.98
N PHE A 8 0.92 -28.98 -2.85
CA PHE A 8 1.58 -27.68 -2.87
C PHE A 8 1.14 -27.07 -4.19
N ARG A 9 0.16 -26.15 -4.14
CA ARG A 9 -0.23 -25.33 -5.28
C ARG A 9 1.04 -24.65 -5.76
N ASN A 10 1.67 -25.24 -6.77
CA ASN A 10 2.74 -24.62 -7.51
C ASN A 10 2.13 -23.31 -7.98
N THR A 11 2.62 -22.18 -7.47
CA THR A 11 2.10 -20.88 -7.87
C THR A 11 2.50 -20.77 -9.32
N GLN A 12 1.61 -21.11 -10.25
CA GLN A 12 1.83 -20.96 -11.69
C GLN A 12 2.22 -19.50 -11.87
N TRP A 13 3.49 -19.29 -12.21
CA TRP A 13 4.07 -17.97 -12.33
C TRP A 13 3.46 -17.34 -13.58
N ASP A 14 2.38 -16.59 -13.40
CA ASP A 14 1.73 -15.82 -14.46
C ASP A 14 2.24 -14.37 -14.41
N PRO A 15 3.30 -14.03 -15.17
CA PRO A 15 3.92 -12.70 -15.12
C PRO A 15 2.94 -11.60 -15.50
N ILE A 16 1.99 -11.90 -16.39
CA ILE A 16 0.95 -10.97 -16.84
C ILE A 16 0.03 -10.60 -15.68
N LEU A 17 -0.30 -11.56 -14.81
CA LEU A 17 -1.15 -11.29 -13.65
C LEU A 17 -0.42 -10.42 -12.64
N LEU A 18 0.87 -10.66 -12.42
CA LEU A 18 1.68 -9.87 -11.49
C LEU A 18 1.90 -8.44 -12.00
N ILE A 19 2.19 -8.26 -13.30
CA ILE A 19 2.32 -6.93 -13.91
C ILE A 19 0.98 -6.17 -13.85
N SER A 20 -0.15 -6.83 -14.15
CA SER A 20 -1.45 -6.17 -14.08
C SER A 20 -1.82 -5.76 -12.66
N GLN A 21 -1.46 -6.56 -11.64
CA GLN A 21 -1.61 -6.19 -10.23
C GLN A 21 -0.74 -4.99 -9.85
N ILE A 22 0.51 -4.93 -10.32
CA ILE A 22 1.39 -3.76 -10.09
C ILE A 22 0.74 -2.53 -10.70
N LEU A 23 0.36 -2.58 -11.98
CA LEU A 23 -0.24 -1.44 -12.69
C LEU A 23 -1.56 -0.99 -12.04
N ALA A 24 -2.41 -1.93 -11.64
CA ALA A 24 -3.65 -1.62 -10.92
C ALA A 24 -3.39 -0.94 -9.58
N MET A 25 -2.43 -1.45 -8.79
CA MET A 25 -2.02 -0.83 -7.53
C MET A 25 -1.50 0.58 -7.74
N GLN A 26 -0.62 0.81 -8.72
CA GLN A 26 -0.11 2.14 -9.04
C GLN A 26 -1.25 3.08 -9.44
N ALA A 27 -2.11 2.67 -10.38
CA ALA A 27 -3.22 3.49 -10.85
C ALA A 27 -4.17 3.88 -9.70
N VAL A 28 -4.54 2.94 -8.83
CA VAL A 28 -5.42 3.21 -7.70
C VAL A 28 -4.77 4.19 -6.73
N LEU A 29 -3.51 3.97 -6.35
CA LEU A 29 -2.81 4.82 -5.38
C LEU A 29 -2.60 6.24 -5.88
N TYR A 30 -2.19 6.42 -7.14
CA TYR A 30 -2.00 7.77 -7.69
C TYR A 30 -3.33 8.50 -7.89
N THR A 31 -4.37 7.80 -8.35
CA THR A 31 -5.70 8.41 -8.53
C THR A 31 -6.31 8.79 -7.18
N THR A 32 -6.18 7.93 -6.17
CA THR A 32 -6.71 8.20 -4.82
C THR A 32 -5.92 9.31 -4.12
N LEU A 33 -4.60 9.35 -4.25
CA LEU A 33 -3.79 10.47 -3.77
C LEU A 33 -4.23 11.80 -4.41
N GLY A 34 -4.42 11.83 -5.73
CA GLY A 34 -4.91 13.00 -6.45
C GLY A 34 -6.31 13.44 -6.01
N MET A 35 -7.23 12.48 -5.81
CA MET A 35 -8.58 12.76 -5.31
C MET A 35 -8.56 13.31 -3.87
N ILE A 36 -7.76 12.71 -2.97
CA ILE A 36 -7.64 13.16 -1.59
C ILE A 36 -7.07 14.57 -1.55
N MET A 37 -6.04 14.85 -2.34
CA MET A 37 -5.47 16.19 -2.42
C MET A 37 -6.47 17.22 -2.97
N PHE A 38 -7.17 16.90 -4.06
CA PHE A 38 -8.20 17.79 -4.59
C PHE A 38 -9.29 18.11 -3.55
N PHE A 39 -9.69 17.11 -2.77
CA PHE A 39 -10.64 17.31 -1.69
C PHE A 39 -10.08 18.17 -0.55
N MET A 40 -8.82 17.97 -0.17
CA MET A 40 -8.15 18.78 0.86
C MET A 40 -7.96 20.23 0.41
N ASP A 41 -7.68 20.45 -0.88
CA ASP A 41 -7.56 21.79 -1.48
C ASP A 41 -8.92 22.51 -1.49
N LEU A 42 -9.98 21.81 -1.88
CA LEU A 42 -11.37 22.28 -1.77
C LEU A 42 -11.73 22.70 -0.34
N LEU A 43 -11.34 21.91 0.66
CA LEU A 43 -11.62 22.19 2.06
C LEU A 43 -10.79 23.37 2.61
N ALA A 44 -9.57 23.55 2.11
CA ALA A 44 -8.68 24.63 2.51
C ALA A 44 -9.05 25.99 1.92
N ALA A 45 -9.96 26.04 0.92
CA ALA A 45 -10.35 27.24 0.17
C ALA A 45 -9.15 28.07 -0.32
N ALA A 46 -7.99 27.43 -0.44
CA ALA A 46 -6.73 28.02 -0.86
C ALA A 46 -6.47 27.54 -2.28
N ASN A 47 -6.01 28.42 -3.17
CA ASN A 47 -5.65 28.05 -4.54
C ASN A 47 -4.27 27.38 -4.54
N HIS A 48 -4.10 26.22 -3.90
CA HIS A 48 -2.81 25.56 -3.85
C HIS A 48 -2.65 24.63 -5.06
N SER A 49 -1.75 25.02 -5.97
CA SER A 49 -1.40 24.21 -7.13
C SER A 49 -0.80 22.87 -6.71
N LEU A 50 -1.00 21.85 -7.56
CA LEU A 50 -0.44 20.50 -7.44
C LEU A 50 1.11 20.48 -7.34
N ASP A 51 1.76 21.63 -7.54
CA ASP A 51 3.20 21.80 -7.40
C ASP A 51 3.68 21.49 -5.98
N HIS A 52 2.85 21.70 -4.95
CA HIS A 52 3.23 21.40 -3.56
C HIS A 52 3.40 19.88 -3.28
N LEU A 53 2.81 19.01 -4.12
CA LEU A 53 3.00 17.56 -4.01
C LEU A 53 4.39 17.14 -4.49
N PHE A 54 4.88 17.77 -5.55
CA PHE A 54 6.15 17.40 -6.17
C PHE A 54 7.32 18.28 -5.70
N GLN A 55 7.07 19.51 -5.28
CA GLN A 55 8.11 20.46 -4.89
C GLN A 55 8.42 20.32 -3.40
N TYR A 56 9.59 19.72 -3.14
CA TYR A 56 10.07 19.28 -1.83
C TYR A 56 10.52 20.36 -0.87
N HIS A 57 10.58 21.60 -1.34
CA HIS A 57 11.64 22.47 -0.84
C HIS A 57 11.48 22.77 0.64
N GLU A 58 10.27 22.90 1.19
CA GLU A 58 10.10 23.13 2.63
C GLU A 58 8.73 22.61 3.14
N ILE A 59 8.60 21.29 3.41
CA ILE A 59 7.48 20.78 4.23
C ILE A 59 7.71 21.25 5.67
N HIS A 60 7.36 22.49 5.96
CA HIS A 60 7.32 23.01 7.33
C HIS A 60 6.09 22.41 8.03
N VAL A 61 6.31 21.56 9.03
CA VAL A 61 5.25 20.88 9.81
C VAL A 61 4.31 21.85 10.52
N PHE A 62 4.76 23.09 10.69
CA PHE A 62 4.01 24.19 11.31
C PHE A 62 3.08 24.91 10.33
N ASP A 63 3.30 24.77 9.02
CA ASP A 63 2.46 25.41 8.03
C ASP A 63 1.18 24.60 7.77
N LEU A 64 0.10 25.30 7.44
CA LEU A 64 -1.20 24.68 7.17
C LEU A 64 -1.12 23.77 5.93
N GLY A 65 -0.39 24.20 4.89
CA GLY A 65 -0.15 23.40 3.68
C GLY A 65 0.57 22.09 3.97
N GLY A 66 1.67 22.15 4.74
CA GLY A 66 2.44 20.97 5.14
C GLY A 66 1.60 19.94 5.92
N ARG A 67 0.75 20.39 6.84
CA ARG A 67 -0.17 19.49 7.57
C ARG A 67 -1.18 18.81 6.67
N LEU A 68 -1.75 19.52 5.70
CA LEU A 68 -2.72 18.95 4.76
C LEU A 68 -2.06 17.88 3.87
N VAL A 69 -0.83 18.11 3.41
CA VAL A 69 -0.05 17.12 2.67
C VAL A 69 0.20 15.88 3.52
N ILE A 70 0.69 16.04 4.76
CA ILE A 70 0.91 14.90 5.68
C ILE A 70 -0.39 14.11 5.88
N CYS A 71 -1.52 14.79 6.14
CA CYS A 71 -2.82 14.15 6.28
C CYS A 71 -3.22 13.39 5.00
N ALA A 72 -3.02 13.97 3.82
CA ALA A 72 -3.33 13.33 2.55
C ALA A 72 -2.51 12.05 2.32
N PHE A 73 -1.20 12.08 2.59
CA PHE A 73 -0.33 10.91 2.49
C PHE A 73 -0.70 9.80 3.49
N VAL A 74 -1.06 10.17 4.72
CA VAL A 74 -1.51 9.21 5.73
C VAL A 74 -2.84 8.56 5.33
N LEU A 75 -3.82 9.33 4.87
CA LEU A 75 -5.08 8.80 4.36
C LEU A 75 -4.85 7.89 3.14
N ASN A 76 -3.97 8.30 2.24
CA ASN A 76 -3.59 7.50 1.08
C ASN A 76 -2.94 6.17 1.48
N SER A 77 -2.18 6.14 2.57
CA SER A 77 -1.58 4.91 3.10
C SER A 77 -2.63 3.90 3.58
N PHE A 78 -3.72 4.37 4.20
CA PHE A 78 -4.84 3.51 4.57
C PHE A 78 -5.60 2.97 3.35
N VAL A 79 -5.86 3.83 2.37
CA VAL A 79 -6.46 3.40 1.09
C VAL A 79 -5.57 2.39 0.37
N GLY A 80 -4.26 2.61 0.40
CA GLY A 80 -3.26 1.69 -0.13
C GLY A 80 -3.25 0.34 0.56
N ALA A 81 -3.37 0.31 1.89
CA ALA A 81 -3.49 -0.93 2.65
C ALA A 81 -4.76 -1.71 2.27
N LEU A 82 -5.89 -1.02 2.04
CA LEU A 82 -7.13 -1.64 1.56
C LEU A 82 -7.00 -2.17 0.12
N ALA A 83 -6.33 -1.41 -0.76
CA ALA A 83 -6.08 -1.83 -2.14
C ALA A 83 -5.19 -3.08 -2.19
N LEU A 84 -4.12 -3.12 -1.38
CA LEU A 84 -3.25 -4.29 -1.22
C LEU A 84 -4.05 -5.51 -0.74
N TRP A 85 -4.92 -5.31 0.25
CA TRP A 85 -5.78 -6.37 0.75
C TRP A 85 -6.74 -6.91 -0.33
N PHE A 86 -7.35 -6.02 -1.12
CA PHE A 86 -8.31 -6.44 -2.15
C PHE A 86 -7.66 -7.12 -3.36
N ILE A 87 -6.53 -6.58 -3.83
CA ILE A 87 -5.86 -7.01 -5.08
C ILE A 87 -4.91 -8.19 -4.83
N VAL A 88 -4.01 -8.08 -3.86
CA VAL A 88 -2.88 -9.01 -3.70
C VAL A 88 -3.28 -10.23 -2.88
N ARG A 89 -4.09 -10.05 -1.83
CA ARG A 89 -4.57 -11.10 -0.89
C ARG A 89 -3.49 -12.01 -0.28
N ARG A 90 -2.21 -11.78 -0.57
CA ARG A 90 -1.05 -12.54 -0.08
C ARG A 90 -0.16 -11.63 0.74
N THR A 91 0.05 -12.01 2.00
CA THR A 91 0.87 -11.27 2.97
C THR A 91 2.30 -11.05 2.48
N LYS A 92 2.95 -12.10 1.97
CA LYS A 92 4.37 -12.07 1.59
C LYS A 92 4.75 -11.11 0.46
N LEU A 93 3.79 -10.65 -0.36
CA LEU A 93 4.06 -9.72 -1.46
C LEU A 93 3.76 -8.26 -1.08
N CYS A 94 3.15 -8.03 0.09
CA CYS A 94 2.68 -6.70 0.52
C CYS A 94 3.82 -5.68 0.59
N LEU A 95 4.96 -6.10 1.15
CA LEU A 95 6.18 -5.29 1.23
C LEU A 95 6.71 -4.93 -0.16
N ASP A 96 6.76 -5.89 -1.09
CA ASP A 96 7.30 -5.69 -2.44
C ASP A 96 6.49 -4.64 -3.21
N PHE A 97 5.15 -4.73 -3.16
CA PHE A 97 4.28 -3.74 -3.80
C PHE A 97 4.38 -2.35 -3.17
N THR A 98 4.47 -2.29 -1.83
CA THR A 98 4.62 -1.02 -1.10
C THR A 98 5.96 -0.36 -1.43
N CYS A 99 7.05 -1.13 -1.44
CA CYS A 99 8.37 -0.64 -1.81
C CYS A 99 8.39 -0.14 -3.26
N THR A 100 7.81 -0.91 -4.19
CA THR A 100 7.71 -0.52 -5.60
C THR A 100 6.97 0.81 -5.78
N PHE A 101 5.87 1.04 -5.08
CA PHE A 101 5.14 2.32 -5.12
C PHE A 101 6.01 3.49 -4.65
N HIS A 102 6.68 3.37 -3.50
CA HIS A 102 7.51 4.45 -2.96
C HIS A 102 8.77 4.70 -3.81
N LEU A 103 9.33 3.66 -4.44
CA LEU A 103 10.44 3.81 -5.39
C LEU A 103 10.01 4.55 -6.66
N ILE A 104 8.84 4.20 -7.22
CA ILE A 104 8.30 4.93 -8.37
C ILE A 104 8.03 6.39 -8.00
N HIS A 105 7.44 6.63 -6.82
CA HIS A 105 7.19 7.98 -6.33
C HIS A 105 8.50 8.79 -6.23
N LEU A 106 9.56 8.18 -5.67
CA LEU A 106 10.89 8.79 -5.61
C LEU A 106 11.43 9.15 -7.00
N ILE A 107 11.34 8.23 -7.96
CA ILE A 107 11.82 8.45 -9.34
C ILE A 107 11.07 9.61 -9.99
N ILE A 108 9.74 9.69 -9.81
CA ILE A 108 8.93 10.78 -10.33
C ILE A 108 9.34 12.10 -9.68
N CYS A 109 9.51 12.13 -8.35
CA CYS A 109 9.96 13.32 -7.63
C CYS A 109 11.35 13.78 -8.04
N TRP A 110 12.26 12.83 -8.31
CA TRP A 110 13.61 13.13 -8.80
C TRP A 110 13.57 13.71 -10.22
N TRP A 111 12.77 13.14 -11.12
CA TRP A 111 12.59 13.69 -12.47
C TRP A 111 12.04 15.12 -12.39
N TYR A 112 10.97 15.33 -11.61
CA TYR A 112 10.27 16.61 -11.56
C TYR A 112 11.16 17.74 -11.01
N ASN A 113 11.91 17.50 -9.93
CA ASN A 113 12.79 18.53 -9.34
C ASN A 113 14.15 18.63 -10.01
N SER A 114 14.53 17.68 -10.89
CA SER A 114 15.88 17.54 -11.47
C SER A 114 17.03 17.49 -10.45
N ALA A 115 16.70 17.35 -9.17
CA ALA A 115 17.60 17.32 -8.03
C ALA A 115 17.22 16.15 -7.13
N PHE A 116 18.22 15.51 -6.53
CA PHE A 116 17.98 14.40 -5.62
C PHE A 116 17.33 14.92 -4.33
N PRO A 117 16.26 14.27 -3.82
CA PRO A 117 15.59 14.72 -2.61
C PRO A 117 16.49 14.57 -1.39
N THR A 118 17.00 15.69 -0.87
CA THR A 118 17.84 15.73 0.35
C THR A 118 17.05 16.06 1.62
N SER A 119 15.77 16.44 1.50
CA SER A 119 14.94 16.84 2.63
C SER A 119 14.61 15.65 3.55
N PHE A 120 15.13 15.66 4.78
CA PHE A 120 14.92 14.60 5.77
C PHE A 120 13.43 14.38 6.09
N SER A 121 12.63 15.45 6.20
CA SER A 121 11.19 15.35 6.50
C SER A 121 10.41 14.53 5.47
N TRP A 122 10.78 14.62 4.19
CA TRP A 122 10.11 13.85 3.15
C TRP A 122 10.46 12.36 3.22
N TRP A 123 11.73 12.04 3.48
CA TRP A 123 12.16 10.66 3.68
C TRP A 123 11.43 10.03 4.87
N LEU A 124 11.32 10.78 5.98
CA LEU A 124 10.57 10.34 7.15
C LEU A 124 9.09 10.13 6.83
N LEU A 125 8.44 11.06 6.13
CA LEU A 125 7.03 10.94 5.74
C LEU A 125 6.79 9.68 4.88
N ASN A 126 7.62 9.46 3.85
CA ASN A 126 7.50 8.29 2.98
C ASN A 126 7.81 6.99 3.71
N ALA A 127 8.80 6.98 4.60
CA ALA A 127 9.10 5.82 5.42
C ALA A 127 7.94 5.47 6.34
N VAL A 128 7.36 6.46 7.04
CA VAL A 128 6.22 6.26 7.94
C VAL A 128 4.99 5.80 7.16
N CYS A 129 4.68 6.44 6.03
CA CYS A 129 3.55 6.05 5.16
C CYS A 129 3.74 4.63 4.60
N GLY A 130 4.94 4.29 4.16
CA GLY A 130 5.28 2.95 3.70
C GLY A 130 5.15 1.89 4.78
N VAL A 131 5.63 2.15 6.00
CA VAL A 131 5.48 1.23 7.14
C VAL A 131 4.00 1.07 7.49
N LEU A 132 3.25 2.16 7.58
CA LEU A 132 1.80 2.11 7.87
C LEU A 132 1.05 1.28 6.82
N MET A 133 1.28 1.57 5.53
CA MET A 133 0.66 0.85 4.43
C MET A 133 1.00 -0.64 4.45
N CYS A 134 2.28 -0.98 4.67
CA CYS A 134 2.76 -2.36 4.72
C CYS A 134 2.16 -3.12 5.91
N VAL A 135 2.29 -2.59 7.13
CA VAL A 135 1.81 -3.26 8.35
C VAL A 135 0.30 -3.43 8.34
N CYS A 136 -0.45 -2.39 7.94
CA CYS A 136 -1.90 -2.48 7.84
C CYS A 136 -2.33 -3.46 6.74
N GLY A 137 -1.66 -3.45 5.58
CA GLY A 137 -1.93 -4.36 4.48
C GLY A 137 -1.65 -5.82 4.84
N GLU A 138 -0.51 -6.09 5.47
CA GLU A 138 -0.13 -7.42 5.98
C GLU A 138 -1.13 -7.92 7.02
N PHE A 139 -1.50 -7.09 7.99
CA PHE A 139 -2.45 -7.46 9.03
C PHE A 139 -3.82 -7.86 8.44
N MET A 140 -4.33 -7.08 7.48
CA MET A 140 -5.61 -7.38 6.82
C MET A 140 -5.54 -8.64 5.96
N CYS A 141 -4.44 -8.83 5.21
CA CYS A 141 -4.22 -10.04 4.42
C CYS A 141 -4.11 -11.27 5.32
N LEU A 142 -3.33 -11.21 6.40
CA LEU A 142 -3.13 -12.31 7.34
C LEU A 142 -4.45 -12.72 8.02
N LYS A 143 -5.24 -11.73 8.47
CA LYS A 143 -6.56 -11.99 9.05
C LYS A 143 -7.49 -12.75 8.09
N THR A 144 -7.36 -12.50 6.79
CA THR A 144 -8.16 -13.15 5.75
C THR A 144 -7.65 -14.57 5.46
N GLU A 145 -6.33 -14.74 5.36
CA GLU A 145 -5.65 -16.03 5.16
C GLU A 145 -5.89 -16.99 6.34
N LEU A 146 -5.93 -16.48 7.57
CA LEU A 146 -6.23 -17.31 8.76
C LEU A 146 -7.70 -17.77 8.82
N ARG A 147 -8.64 -17.04 8.21
CA ARG A 147 -10.07 -17.38 8.23
C ARG A 147 -10.42 -18.52 7.27
N GLU A 148 -9.65 -18.71 6.20
CA GLU A 148 -9.88 -19.77 5.21
C GLU A 148 -9.34 -21.14 5.64
N ILE A 149 -8.65 -21.25 6.76
CA ILE A 149 -8.22 -22.53 7.33
C ILE A 149 -9.40 -23.12 8.13
N PRO A 150 -10.15 -24.13 7.63
CA PRO A 150 -11.02 -24.90 8.49
C PRO A 150 -10.13 -25.61 9.49
N VAL A 151 -10.13 -25.09 10.72
CA VAL A 151 -9.49 -25.71 11.87
C VAL A 151 -9.92 -27.18 11.89
N GLY A 152 -9.00 -28.10 11.61
CA GLY A 152 -9.24 -29.53 11.43
C GLY A 152 -9.82 -30.27 12.65
N TYR A 153 -10.29 -29.54 13.66
CA TYR A 153 -11.05 -30.08 14.79
C TYR A 153 -12.34 -30.76 14.33
N SER A 154 -13.03 -30.27 13.30
CA SER A 154 -14.23 -30.96 12.76
C SER A 154 -13.90 -32.28 12.08
N ALA A 155 -12.72 -32.40 11.43
CA ALA A 155 -12.27 -33.64 10.81
C ALA A 155 -11.71 -34.67 11.83
N LEU A 156 -11.17 -34.20 12.97
CA LEU A 156 -10.73 -35.06 14.07
C LEU A 156 -11.89 -35.51 14.96
N ASN A 157 -12.90 -34.66 15.21
CA ASN A 157 -14.06 -35.04 16.02
C ASN A 157 -14.82 -36.20 15.37
N GLN A 158 -14.97 -36.18 14.05
CA GLN A 158 -15.63 -37.26 13.29
C GLN A 158 -14.85 -38.59 13.29
N ARG A 159 -13.57 -38.60 13.68
CA ARG A 159 -12.78 -39.84 13.90
C ARG A 159 -12.72 -40.28 15.35
N ALA A 160 -13.03 -39.42 16.31
CA ALA A 160 -13.14 -39.80 17.71
C ALA A 160 -14.51 -40.43 18.03
N ASP A 161 -15.51 -40.15 17.19
CA ASP A 161 -16.88 -40.68 17.30
C ASP A 161 -17.11 -42.01 16.54
N LEU A 162 -16.06 -42.62 15.95
CA LEU A 162 -16.07 -43.92 15.24
C LEU A 162 -15.13 -44.92 15.91
#